data_AF-A0A416VBY5-F1
#
_entry.id   AF-A0A416VBY5-F1
#
_cell.length_a   1.000
_cell.length_b   1.000
_cell.length_c   1.000
_cell.angle_alpha   90.00
_cell.angle_beta   90.00
_cell.angle_gamma   90.00
#
_symmetry.space_group_name_H-M   'P 1'
#
loop_
_entity.id
_entity.type
_entity.pdbx_description
1 polymer ?
#
loop_
_entity_poly.entity_id
_entity_poly.type
_entity_poly.pdbx_seq_one_letter_code
_entity_poly.pdbx_strand_id
1 'polypeptide(L)'
;MFDNYERKLHKCIAKFIKRANKDYPDWSESRDNGEWEIDLNEFDDMCDVIFDIIKTTSCDEASKQMLDDILFGIARDNECSRIVAMLLDYPEWYELLCKKVLSTDYINAKWQFAESLKDCNGKDEIRELIFDFLQVDNEYTQRLALQSLAYIYPDKAEEYAIDFWWRDKYKDDAYASEYQKIVVLHVLHIIHSAELEKYLDLADKSEYRYLKENAEEIRKIME
;
A
#
# COMPACT_ATOMS: atom_id res chain seq x y z
N MET A 1 -17.51 4.61 -25.81
CA MET A 1 -16.17 5.19 -25.56
C MET A 1 -15.37 4.25 -24.66
N PHE A 2 -15.98 3.78 -23.57
CA PHE A 2 -15.46 2.74 -22.67
C PHE A 2 -14.87 1.50 -23.37
N ASP A 3 -15.60 0.84 -24.28
CA ASP A 3 -15.10 -0.35 -24.99
C ASP A 3 -13.79 -0.13 -25.73
N ASN A 4 -13.56 1.09 -26.22
CA ASN A 4 -12.32 1.44 -26.90
C ASN A 4 -11.17 1.62 -25.91
N TYR A 5 -11.44 2.26 -24.77
CA TYR A 5 -10.48 2.40 -23.68
C TYR A 5 -10.09 1.06 -23.08
N GLU A 6 -11.05 0.20 -22.76
CA GLU A 6 -10.79 -1.15 -22.25
C GLU A 6 -9.91 -1.94 -23.20
N ARG A 7 -10.27 -1.98 -24.49
CA ARG A 7 -9.48 -2.67 -25.51
C ARG A 7 -8.09 -2.06 -25.66
N LYS A 8 -7.94 -0.74 -25.49
CA LYS A 8 -6.63 -0.05 -25.55
C LYS A 8 -5.78 -0.45 -24.34
N LEU A 9 -6.33 -0.37 -23.13
CA LEU A 9 -5.65 -0.73 -21.89
C LEU A 9 -5.19 -2.18 -21.90
N HIS A 10 -6.10 -3.10 -22.23
CA HIS A 10 -5.80 -4.53 -22.29
C HIS A 10 -4.66 -4.84 -23.29
N LYS A 11 -4.62 -4.11 -24.42
CA LYS A 11 -3.52 -4.23 -25.39
C LYS A 11 -2.20 -3.68 -24.85
N CYS A 12 -2.20 -2.56 -24.12
CA CYS A 12 -0.98 -2.02 -23.50
C CYS A 12 -0.44 -3.00 -22.46
N ILE A 13 -1.30 -3.54 -21.59
CA ILE A 13 -0.95 -4.57 -20.61
C ILE A 13 -0.35 -5.80 -21.29
N ALA A 14 -0.99 -6.32 -22.35
CA ALA A 14 -0.47 -7.48 -23.06
C ALA A 14 0.92 -7.22 -23.69
N LYS A 15 1.19 -5.99 -24.16
CA LYS A 15 2.52 -5.60 -24.66
C LYS A 15 3.53 -5.53 -23.53
N PHE A 16 3.18 -4.88 -22.41
CA PHE A 16 4.01 -4.80 -21.22
C PHE A 16 4.37 -6.20 -20.71
N ILE A 17 3.39 -7.06 -20.47
CA ILE A 17 3.61 -8.45 -20.01
C ILE A 17 4.52 -9.21 -20.97
N LYS A 18 4.29 -9.09 -22.28
CA LYS A 18 5.13 -9.75 -23.29
C LYS A 18 6.58 -9.28 -23.21
N ARG A 19 6.80 -7.98 -22.97
CA ARG A 19 8.14 -7.40 -22.88
C ARG A 19 8.80 -7.75 -21.55
N ALA A 20 8.09 -7.60 -20.44
CA ALA A 20 8.54 -7.99 -19.10
C ALA A 20 8.93 -9.47 -19.06
N ASN A 21 8.10 -10.38 -19.56
CA ASN A 21 8.44 -11.82 -19.63
C ASN A 21 9.69 -12.13 -20.48
N LYS A 22 10.01 -11.28 -21.45
CA LYS A 22 11.17 -11.48 -22.32
C LYS A 22 12.46 -11.05 -21.62
N ASP A 23 12.42 -9.91 -20.93
CA ASP A 23 13.60 -9.27 -20.36
C ASP A 23 13.82 -9.67 -18.89
N TYR A 24 12.74 -9.98 -18.18
CA TYR A 24 12.67 -10.32 -16.75
C TYR A 24 11.79 -11.58 -16.55
N PRO A 25 12.21 -12.77 -16.99
CA PRO A 25 11.34 -13.96 -17.02
C PRO A 25 10.84 -14.46 -15.65
N ASP A 26 11.48 -14.03 -14.56
CA ASP A 26 11.15 -14.45 -13.19
C ASP A 26 10.34 -13.39 -12.41
N TRP A 27 9.95 -12.30 -13.07
CA TRP A 27 9.28 -11.17 -12.44
C TRP A 27 7.91 -11.56 -11.85
N SER A 28 7.71 -11.30 -10.57
CA SER A 28 6.45 -11.54 -9.86
C SER A 28 6.46 -10.90 -8.47
N GLU A 29 5.28 -10.48 -7.99
CA GLU A 29 5.13 -9.89 -6.65
C GLU A 29 5.72 -10.73 -5.52
N SER A 30 5.68 -12.06 -5.65
CA SER A 30 6.17 -12.97 -4.62
C SER A 30 7.68 -13.23 -4.66
N ARG A 31 8.37 -12.92 -5.77
CA ARG A 31 9.80 -13.20 -5.93
C ARG A 31 10.65 -11.94 -5.81
N ASP A 32 10.21 -10.90 -6.49
CA ASP A 32 10.97 -9.66 -6.63
C ASP A 32 10.04 -8.46 -6.54
N ASN A 33 8.90 -8.53 -5.84
CA ASN A 33 7.91 -7.46 -5.82
C ASN A 33 7.38 -7.04 -7.21
N GLY A 34 7.55 -7.88 -8.24
CA GLY A 34 7.11 -7.57 -9.60
C GLY A 34 7.96 -6.48 -10.26
N GLU A 35 9.22 -6.36 -9.85
CA GLU A 35 10.19 -5.39 -10.34
C GLU A 35 10.46 -5.59 -11.84
N TRP A 36 10.69 -4.46 -12.51
CA TRP A 36 11.06 -4.36 -13.91
C TRP A 36 11.96 -3.12 -14.05
N GLU A 37 12.99 -3.15 -14.90
CA GLU A 37 13.94 -2.02 -14.95
C GLU A 37 13.43 -0.85 -15.82
N ILE A 38 14.04 0.31 -15.59
CA ILE A 38 13.89 1.55 -16.36
C ILE A 38 14.02 1.27 -17.88
N ASP A 39 13.28 2.04 -18.70
CA ASP A 39 13.22 2.00 -20.19
C ASP A 39 12.18 1.05 -20.83
N LEU A 40 11.23 0.50 -20.06
CA LEU A 40 10.03 -0.13 -20.62
C LEU A 40 8.97 0.93 -20.98
N ASN A 41 9.08 1.51 -22.18
CA ASN A 41 8.06 2.43 -22.72
C ASN A 41 6.63 1.84 -22.67
N GLU A 42 6.49 0.51 -22.71
CA GLU A 42 5.21 -0.16 -22.59
C GLU A 42 4.52 0.05 -21.23
N PHE A 43 5.28 0.29 -20.16
CA PHE A 43 4.72 0.62 -18.84
C PHE A 43 4.15 2.04 -18.83
N ASP A 44 4.87 3.02 -19.39
CA ASP A 44 4.36 4.39 -19.49
C ASP A 44 3.16 4.47 -20.44
N ASP A 45 3.18 3.75 -21.58
CA ASP A 45 2.03 3.60 -22.47
C ASP A 45 0.78 3.05 -21.74
N MET A 46 0.98 2.12 -20.79
CA MET A 46 -0.10 1.57 -19.97
C MET A 46 -0.60 2.61 -18.96
N CYS A 47 0.30 3.28 -18.25
CA CYS A 47 -0.03 4.31 -17.27
C CYS A 47 -0.79 5.48 -17.90
N ASP A 48 -0.35 5.95 -19.07
CA ASP A 48 -1.04 7.03 -19.82
C ASP A 48 -2.48 6.67 -20.15
N VAL A 49 -2.74 5.41 -20.54
CA VAL A 49 -4.11 4.95 -20.80
C VAL A 49 -4.93 4.88 -19.52
N ILE A 50 -4.35 4.43 -18.41
CA ILE A 50 -5.03 4.42 -17.10
C ILE A 50 -5.37 5.85 -16.67
N PHE A 51 -4.43 6.79 -16.84
CA PHE A 51 -4.65 8.21 -16.56
C PHE A 51 -5.77 8.79 -17.41
N ASP A 52 -5.79 8.50 -18.71
CA ASP A 52 -6.87 8.94 -19.61
C ASP A 52 -8.23 8.38 -19.16
N ILE A 53 -8.30 7.09 -18.80
CA ILE A 53 -9.54 6.46 -18.33
C ILE A 53 -10.07 7.18 -17.09
N ILE A 54 -9.25 7.31 -16.05
CA ILE A 54 -9.67 7.91 -14.78
C ILE A 54 -10.09 9.39 -14.98
N LYS A 55 -9.37 10.14 -15.82
CA LYS A 55 -9.66 11.57 -16.08
C LYS A 55 -10.92 11.81 -16.91
N THR A 56 -11.26 10.89 -17.82
CA THR A 56 -12.25 11.17 -18.88
C THR A 56 -13.52 10.35 -18.77
N THR A 57 -13.58 9.42 -17.83
CA THR A 57 -14.71 8.48 -17.73
C THR A 57 -15.25 8.36 -16.30
N SER A 58 -16.53 8.01 -16.17
CA SER A 58 -17.16 7.65 -14.89
C SER A 58 -16.94 6.16 -14.60
N CYS A 59 -16.67 5.81 -13.34
CA CYS A 59 -16.47 4.43 -12.94
C CYS A 59 -17.73 3.56 -13.00
N ASP A 60 -18.93 4.14 -13.15
CA ASP A 60 -20.21 3.41 -13.18
C ASP A 60 -20.32 2.42 -14.36
N GLU A 61 -19.63 2.72 -15.46
CA GLU A 61 -19.61 1.88 -16.67
C GLU A 61 -18.39 0.94 -16.72
N ALA A 62 -17.55 0.94 -15.67
CA ALA A 62 -16.33 0.15 -15.66
C ALA A 62 -16.64 -1.35 -15.57
N SER A 63 -16.18 -2.11 -16.57
CA SER A 63 -16.29 -3.56 -16.54
C SER A 63 -15.35 -4.17 -15.50
N LYS A 64 -15.62 -5.42 -15.12
CA LYS A 64 -14.70 -6.18 -14.25
C LYS A 64 -13.28 -6.25 -14.85
N GLN A 65 -13.16 -6.46 -16.16
CA GLN A 65 -11.85 -6.57 -16.83
C GLN A 65 -11.09 -5.25 -16.75
N MET A 66 -11.75 -4.11 -16.98
CA MET A 66 -11.10 -2.81 -16.88
C MET A 66 -10.58 -2.56 -15.46
N LEU A 67 -11.38 -2.89 -14.44
CA LEU A 67 -10.97 -2.73 -13.06
C LEU A 67 -9.78 -3.66 -12.71
N ASP A 68 -9.79 -4.90 -13.20
CA ASP A 68 -8.67 -5.84 -13.01
C ASP A 68 -7.40 -5.32 -13.72
N ASP A 69 -7.54 -4.77 -14.92
CA ASP A 69 -6.45 -4.18 -15.71
C ASP A 69 -5.87 -2.91 -15.05
N ILE A 70 -6.70 -2.04 -14.47
CA ILE A 70 -6.23 -0.87 -13.72
C ILE A 70 -5.49 -1.31 -12.43
N LEU A 71 -6.04 -2.28 -11.69
CA LEU A 71 -5.37 -2.80 -10.49
C LEU A 71 -4.05 -3.48 -10.81
N PHE A 72 -3.94 -4.16 -11.95
CA PHE A 72 -2.66 -4.65 -12.46
C PHE A 72 -1.69 -3.49 -12.65
N GLY A 73 -2.10 -2.42 -13.34
CA GLY A 73 -1.26 -1.23 -13.53
C GLY A 73 -0.77 -0.62 -12.21
N ILE A 74 -1.67 -0.47 -11.23
CA ILE A 74 -1.33 0.00 -9.87
C ILE A 74 -0.30 -0.93 -9.22
N ALA A 75 -0.50 -2.24 -9.31
CA ALA A 75 0.42 -3.22 -8.73
C ALA A 75 1.83 -3.21 -9.38
N ARG A 76 1.99 -2.61 -10.56
CA ARG A 76 3.27 -2.42 -11.26
C ARG A 76 3.89 -1.04 -11.05
N ASP A 77 3.09 -0.07 -10.63
CA ASP A 77 3.50 1.29 -10.28
C ASP A 77 3.91 1.37 -8.80
N ASN A 78 4.52 0.32 -8.27
CA ASN A 78 4.83 0.12 -6.86
C ASN A 78 6.03 0.94 -6.37
N GLU A 79 6.88 1.46 -7.25
CA GLU A 79 7.98 2.35 -6.84
C GLU A 79 7.52 3.78 -6.54
N CYS A 80 6.56 4.28 -7.32
CA CYS A 80 6.19 5.70 -7.34
C CYS A 80 4.73 5.97 -6.94
N SER A 81 3.86 4.95 -6.98
CA SER A 81 2.44 5.06 -6.67
C SER A 81 1.71 6.19 -7.41
N ARG A 82 2.13 6.51 -8.65
CA ARG A 82 1.63 7.61 -9.49
C ARG A 82 0.13 7.48 -9.75
N ILE A 83 -0.34 6.26 -10.03
CA ILE A 83 -1.75 5.97 -10.31
C ILE A 83 -2.61 6.18 -9.06
N VAL A 84 -2.17 5.67 -7.90
CA VAL A 84 -2.90 5.86 -6.63
C VAL A 84 -2.88 7.32 -6.19
N ALA A 85 -1.75 8.02 -6.35
CA ALA A 85 -1.66 9.45 -6.09
C ALA A 85 -2.66 10.24 -6.94
N MET A 86 -2.79 9.92 -8.23
CA MET A 86 -3.80 10.55 -9.09
C MET A 86 -5.22 10.20 -8.66
N LEU A 87 -5.50 8.96 -8.24
CA LEU A 87 -6.84 8.53 -7.83
C LEU A 87 -7.40 9.35 -6.65
N LEU A 88 -6.55 9.96 -5.82
CA LEU A 88 -7.00 10.83 -4.71
C LEU A 88 -7.83 12.04 -5.19
N ASP A 89 -7.62 12.49 -6.43
CA ASP A 89 -8.41 13.55 -7.07
C ASP A 89 -9.72 13.05 -7.71
N TYR A 90 -9.92 11.72 -7.78
CA TYR A 90 -11.06 11.06 -8.42
C TYR A 90 -11.72 10.08 -7.42
N PRO A 91 -12.46 10.58 -6.42
CA PRO A 91 -12.89 9.80 -5.25
C PRO A 91 -13.79 8.60 -5.58
N GLU A 92 -14.63 8.69 -6.62
CA GLU A 92 -15.48 7.57 -7.05
C GLU A 92 -14.64 6.40 -7.60
N TRP A 93 -13.62 6.71 -8.41
CA TRP A 93 -12.65 5.73 -8.91
C TRP A 93 -11.82 5.15 -7.77
N TYR A 94 -11.33 6.00 -6.86
CA TYR A 94 -10.58 5.56 -5.68
C TYR A 94 -11.40 4.58 -4.83
N GLU A 95 -12.64 4.96 -4.47
CA GLU A 95 -13.55 4.14 -3.68
C GLU A 95 -13.78 2.77 -4.33
N LEU A 96 -14.08 2.73 -5.63
CA LEU A 96 -14.35 1.48 -6.35
C LEU A 96 -13.13 0.55 -6.38
N LEU A 97 -11.95 1.08 -6.69
CA LEU A 97 -10.71 0.29 -6.80
C LEU A 97 -10.21 -0.15 -5.41
N CYS A 98 -10.31 0.71 -4.40
CA CYS A 98 -9.93 0.41 -3.02
C CYS A 98 -10.78 -0.73 -2.43
N LYS A 99 -12.10 -0.73 -2.68
CA LYS A 99 -12.97 -1.86 -2.31
C LYS A 99 -12.59 -3.14 -3.05
N LYS A 100 -12.33 -3.03 -4.35
CA LYS A 100 -12.04 -4.18 -5.20
C LYS A 100 -10.70 -4.84 -4.85
N VAL A 101 -9.65 -4.07 -4.55
CA VAL A 101 -8.29 -4.61 -4.35
C VAL A 101 -8.22 -5.63 -3.20
N LEU A 102 -9.06 -5.48 -2.17
CA LEU A 102 -9.15 -6.39 -1.03
C LEU A 102 -9.48 -7.84 -1.46
N SER A 103 -10.19 -8.00 -2.58
CA SER A 103 -10.58 -9.31 -3.15
C SER A 103 -9.56 -9.91 -4.12
N THR A 104 -8.43 -9.22 -4.36
CA THR A 104 -7.41 -9.64 -5.34
C THR A 104 -6.14 -10.16 -4.65
N ASP A 105 -5.22 -10.73 -5.41
CA ASP A 105 -3.90 -11.16 -4.92
C ASP A 105 -2.81 -10.10 -5.14
N TYR A 106 -3.15 -8.91 -5.63
CA TYR A 106 -2.21 -7.82 -5.89
C TYR A 106 -1.73 -7.15 -4.59
N ILE A 107 -0.74 -7.76 -3.94
CA ILE A 107 -0.15 -7.24 -2.69
C ILE A 107 0.38 -5.82 -2.89
N ASN A 108 0.97 -5.52 -4.05
CA ASN A 108 1.50 -4.20 -4.34
C ASN A 108 0.43 -3.13 -4.44
N ALA A 109 -0.73 -3.47 -5.00
CA ALA A 109 -1.85 -2.53 -5.01
C ALA A 109 -2.45 -2.37 -3.61
N LYS A 110 -2.53 -3.46 -2.82
CA LYS A 110 -3.08 -3.40 -1.45
C LYS A 110 -2.31 -2.44 -0.56
N TRP A 111 -0.98 -2.51 -0.54
CA TRP A 111 -0.20 -1.63 0.33
C TRP A 111 -0.32 -0.17 -0.10
N GLN A 112 -0.39 0.12 -1.41
CA GLN A 112 -0.58 1.49 -1.91
C GLN A 112 -1.94 2.07 -1.48
N PHE A 113 -3.00 1.27 -1.51
CA PHE A 113 -4.31 1.69 -1.00
C PHE A 113 -4.31 1.84 0.53
N ALA A 114 -3.69 0.92 1.26
CA ALA A 114 -3.54 1.03 2.71
C ALA A 114 -2.80 2.31 3.13
N GLU A 115 -1.73 2.66 2.42
CA GLU A 115 -0.95 3.88 2.69
C GLU A 115 -1.72 5.16 2.34
N SER A 116 -2.40 5.19 1.19
CA SER A 116 -3.07 6.40 0.70
C SER A 116 -4.42 6.68 1.38
N LEU A 117 -4.97 5.73 2.14
CA LEU A 117 -6.30 5.86 2.75
C LEU A 117 -6.42 7.08 3.69
N LYS A 118 -5.32 7.45 4.36
CA LYS A 118 -5.26 8.64 5.23
C LYS A 118 -5.44 9.96 4.46
N ASP A 119 -5.08 9.97 3.18
CA ASP A 119 -5.11 11.15 2.31
C ASP A 119 -6.42 11.21 1.50
N CYS A 120 -7.29 10.21 1.64
CA CYS A 120 -8.55 10.13 0.92
C CYS A 120 -9.53 11.22 1.38
N ASN A 121 -10.03 12.01 0.43
CA ASN A 121 -11.10 12.99 0.62
C ASN A 121 -12.51 12.38 0.49
N GLY A 122 -12.61 11.05 0.48
CA GLY A 122 -13.85 10.30 0.30
C GLY A 122 -14.73 10.23 1.56
N LYS A 123 -15.76 9.39 1.48
CA LYS A 123 -16.68 9.12 2.59
C LYS A 123 -15.97 8.40 3.73
N ASP A 124 -16.43 8.60 4.97
CA ASP A 124 -15.88 7.91 6.15
C ASP A 124 -15.96 6.38 6.02
N GLU A 125 -16.97 5.85 5.33
CA GLU A 125 -17.09 4.40 5.01
C GLU A 125 -15.87 3.84 4.26
N ILE A 126 -15.19 4.66 3.46
CA ILE A 126 -13.98 4.23 2.74
C ILE A 126 -12.79 4.18 3.68
N ARG A 127 -12.72 5.11 4.64
CA ARG A 127 -11.69 5.10 5.68
C ARG A 127 -11.83 3.91 6.62
N GLU A 128 -13.04 3.37 6.82
CA GLU A 128 -13.25 2.14 7.59
C GLU A 128 -12.61 0.90 6.96
N LEU A 129 -12.35 0.90 5.64
CA LEU A 129 -11.61 -0.19 4.98
C LEU A 129 -10.18 -0.37 5.53
N ILE A 130 -9.66 0.61 6.28
CA ILE A 130 -8.38 0.46 6.98
C ILE A 130 -8.34 -0.76 7.88
N PHE A 131 -9.49 -1.12 8.49
CA PHE A 131 -9.59 -2.28 9.36
C PHE A 131 -9.49 -3.58 8.56
N ASP A 132 -9.98 -3.62 7.32
CA ASP A 132 -9.81 -4.76 6.42
C ASP A 132 -8.35 -4.90 5.98
N PHE A 133 -7.66 -3.79 5.69
CA PHE A 133 -6.23 -3.81 5.36
C PHE A 133 -5.35 -4.31 6.52
N LEU A 134 -5.72 -4.03 7.78
CA LEU A 134 -5.04 -4.59 8.96
C LEU A 134 -5.17 -6.13 9.04
N GLN A 135 -6.20 -6.72 8.42
CA GLN A 135 -6.40 -8.17 8.38
C GLN A 135 -5.76 -8.85 7.17
N VAL A 136 -5.28 -8.10 6.17
CA VAL A 136 -4.57 -8.67 5.01
C VAL A 136 -3.35 -9.45 5.48
N ASP A 137 -3.16 -10.68 5.00
CA ASP A 137 -2.04 -11.52 5.40
C ASP A 137 -0.73 -11.17 4.67
N ASN A 138 -0.28 -9.93 4.84
CA ASN A 138 0.96 -9.41 4.30
C ASN A 138 1.53 -8.35 5.26
N GLU A 139 2.72 -8.58 5.78
CA GLU A 139 3.30 -7.74 6.83
C GLU A 139 3.47 -6.28 6.41
N TYR A 140 3.97 -6.05 5.19
CA TYR A 140 4.19 -4.72 4.64
C TYR A 140 2.88 -3.92 4.55
N THR A 141 1.83 -4.54 3.98
CA THR A 141 0.48 -3.94 3.89
C THR A 141 -0.07 -3.61 5.28
N GLN A 142 0.07 -4.53 6.25
CA GLN A 142 -0.44 -4.31 7.60
C GLN A 142 0.27 -3.15 8.31
N ARG A 143 1.57 -2.96 8.08
CA ARG A 143 2.30 -1.81 8.64
C ARG A 143 1.82 -0.49 8.06
N LEU A 144 1.67 -0.40 6.73
CA LEU A 144 1.17 0.82 6.12
C LEU A 144 -0.26 1.12 6.54
N ALA A 145 -1.09 0.08 6.72
CA ALA A 145 -2.43 0.22 7.27
C ALA A 145 -2.41 0.76 8.71
N LEU A 146 -1.54 0.23 9.58
CA LEU A 146 -1.38 0.72 10.95
C LEU A 146 -0.89 2.17 10.99
N GLN A 147 0.05 2.53 10.10
CA GLN A 147 0.52 3.91 10.01
C GLN A 147 -0.57 4.87 9.54
N SER A 148 -1.36 4.50 8.53
CA SER A 148 -2.52 5.29 8.09
C SER A 148 -3.61 5.37 9.16
N LEU A 149 -3.83 4.30 9.94
CA LEU A 149 -4.78 4.29 11.06
C LEU A 149 -4.46 5.39 12.07
N ALA A 150 -3.19 5.71 12.30
CA ALA A 150 -2.76 6.80 13.20
C ALA A 150 -3.33 8.17 12.82
N TYR A 151 -3.56 8.42 11.53
CA TYR A 151 -4.13 9.68 11.03
C TYR A 151 -5.65 9.65 10.97
N ILE A 152 -6.23 8.47 10.76
CA ILE A 152 -7.68 8.28 10.57
C ILE A 152 -8.41 8.12 11.91
N TYR A 153 -7.89 7.25 12.78
CA TYR A 153 -8.48 6.89 14.08
C TYR A 153 -7.38 6.82 15.16
N PRO A 154 -6.83 7.96 15.64
CA PRO A 154 -5.70 7.98 16.57
C PRO A 154 -5.93 7.13 17.85
N ASP A 155 -7.13 7.21 18.43
CA ASP A 155 -7.50 6.44 19.63
C ASP A 155 -7.45 4.92 19.39
N LYS A 156 -7.79 4.47 18.18
CA LYS A 156 -7.71 3.06 17.78
C LYS A 156 -6.30 2.66 17.38
N ALA A 157 -5.53 3.59 16.82
CA ALA A 157 -4.15 3.33 16.42
C ALA A 157 -3.29 2.90 17.62
N GLU A 158 -3.47 3.49 18.80
CA GLU A 158 -2.75 3.07 20.01
C GLU A 158 -3.05 1.60 20.38
N GLU A 159 -4.33 1.22 20.41
CA GLU A 159 -4.78 -0.15 20.71
C GLU A 159 -4.13 -1.17 19.76
N TYR A 160 -4.18 -0.90 18.44
CA TYR A 160 -3.59 -1.76 17.43
C TYR A 160 -2.06 -1.75 17.45
N ALA A 161 -1.41 -0.63 17.75
CA ALA A 161 0.04 -0.54 17.85
C ALA A 161 0.55 -1.39 19.03
N ILE A 162 -0.15 -1.36 20.16
CA ILE A 162 0.16 -2.20 21.33
C ILE A 162 -0.01 -3.69 20.98
N ASP A 163 -1.08 -4.07 20.29
CA ASP A 163 -1.28 -5.45 19.80
C ASP A 163 -0.16 -5.87 18.85
N PHE A 164 0.17 -5.03 17.86
CA PHE A 164 1.27 -5.28 16.92
C PHE A 164 2.61 -5.45 17.62
N TRP A 165 2.86 -4.79 18.74
CA TRP A 165 4.10 -5.02 19.47
C TRP A 165 4.20 -6.43 20.05
N TRP A 166 3.09 -6.94 20.60
CA TRP A 166 3.08 -8.18 21.39
C TRP A 166 2.65 -9.42 20.63
N ARG A 167 2.05 -9.28 19.46
CA ARG A 167 1.58 -10.41 18.67
C ARG A 167 2.73 -11.27 18.13
N ASP A 168 2.52 -12.58 18.19
CA ASP A 168 3.46 -13.60 17.72
C ASP A 168 3.37 -13.90 16.21
N LYS A 169 2.59 -13.11 15.45
CA LYS A 169 2.23 -13.40 14.04
C LYS A 169 3.45 -13.66 13.15
N TYR A 170 4.53 -12.90 13.33
CA TYR A 170 5.76 -12.99 12.53
C TYR A 170 6.98 -13.41 13.35
N LYS A 171 6.81 -14.11 14.47
CA LYS A 171 7.92 -14.48 15.37
C LYS A 171 9.03 -15.31 14.70
N ASP A 172 8.67 -16.07 13.68
CA ASP A 172 9.60 -16.94 12.94
C ASP A 172 10.25 -16.23 11.73
N ASP A 173 9.91 -14.95 11.50
CA ASP A 173 10.49 -14.08 10.49
C ASP A 173 11.09 -12.84 11.18
N ALA A 174 12.41 -12.86 11.35
CA ALA A 174 13.12 -11.80 12.07
C ALA A 174 12.93 -10.41 11.41
N TYR A 175 12.85 -10.36 10.07
CA TYR A 175 12.65 -9.12 9.34
C TYR A 175 11.24 -8.57 9.59
N ALA A 176 10.21 -9.39 9.37
CA ALA A 176 8.83 -9.00 9.60
C ALA A 176 8.55 -8.65 11.07
N SER A 177 9.13 -9.38 12.02
CA SER A 177 9.02 -9.07 13.46
C SER A 177 9.67 -7.74 13.83
N GLU A 178 10.86 -7.45 13.31
CA GLU A 178 11.57 -6.19 13.55
C GLU A 178 10.79 -4.99 12.99
N TYR A 179 10.37 -5.06 11.73
CA TYR A 179 9.70 -3.95 11.04
C TYR A 179 8.29 -3.69 11.60
N GLN A 180 7.57 -4.73 12.00
CA GLN A 180 6.31 -4.58 12.73
C GLN A 180 6.49 -3.78 14.01
N LYS A 181 7.55 -4.03 14.79
CA LYS A 181 7.83 -3.26 16.01
C LYS A 181 8.29 -1.84 15.71
N ILE A 182 9.01 -1.62 14.61
CA ILE A 182 9.40 -0.29 14.16
C ILE A 182 8.16 0.58 13.89
N VAL A 183 7.17 0.07 13.14
CA VAL A 183 5.97 0.87 12.83
C VAL A 183 5.17 1.23 14.09
N VAL A 184 5.20 0.39 15.14
CA VAL A 184 4.59 0.70 16.44
C VAL A 184 5.20 1.97 17.04
N LEU A 185 6.53 2.09 17.04
CA LEU A 185 7.19 3.28 17.56
C LEU A 185 6.77 4.54 16.81
N HIS A 186 6.72 4.47 15.48
CA HIS A 186 6.28 5.57 14.63
C HIS A 186 4.81 5.94 14.88
N VAL A 187 3.92 4.96 15.02
CA VAL A 187 2.50 5.24 15.31
C VAL A 187 2.30 5.87 16.67
N LEU A 188 2.94 5.34 17.72
CA LEU A 188 2.89 5.92 19.06
C LEU A 188 3.45 7.35 19.07
N HIS A 189 4.46 7.62 18.24
CA HIS A 189 5.00 8.97 18.05
C HIS A 189 4.02 9.90 17.33
N ILE A 190 3.44 9.48 16.20
CA ILE A 190 2.47 10.24 15.40
C ILE A 190 1.28 10.70 16.26
N ILE A 191 0.76 9.81 17.11
CA ILE A 191 -0.42 10.10 17.95
C ILE A 191 -0.06 10.76 19.29
N HIS A 192 1.22 11.05 19.55
CA HIS A 192 1.71 11.58 20.81
C HIS A 192 1.29 10.74 22.04
N SER A 193 1.38 9.42 21.91
CA SER A 193 1.01 8.47 22.95
C SER A 193 1.82 8.65 24.23
N ALA A 194 1.15 8.59 25.38
CA ALA A 194 1.81 8.56 26.68
C ALA A 194 2.61 7.25 26.92
N GLU A 195 2.34 6.19 26.15
CA GLU A 195 3.04 4.91 26.23
C GLU A 195 4.35 4.91 25.43
N LEU A 196 4.61 5.89 24.55
CA LEU A 196 5.76 5.90 23.64
C LEU A 196 7.10 5.64 24.36
N GLU A 197 7.36 6.35 25.46
CA GLU A 197 8.60 6.22 26.24
C GLU A 197 8.88 4.78 26.70
N LYS A 198 7.83 4.08 27.15
CA LYS A 198 7.93 2.68 27.57
C LYS A 198 8.32 1.78 26.39
N TYR A 199 7.80 2.03 25.20
CA TYR A 199 8.11 1.22 24.01
C TYR A 199 9.50 1.53 23.44
N LEU A 200 9.97 2.78 23.54
CA LEU A 200 11.36 3.14 23.24
C LEU A 200 12.32 2.40 24.19
N ASP A 201 12.04 2.37 25.50
CA ASP A 201 12.85 1.62 26.48
C ASP A 201 12.88 0.10 26.23
N LEU A 202 11.81 -0.45 25.63
CA LEU A 202 11.76 -1.86 25.23
C LEU A 202 12.56 -2.09 23.94
N ALA A 203 12.50 -1.15 22.98
CA ALA A 203 13.29 -1.18 21.75
C ALA A 203 14.79 -1.18 22.06
N ASP A 204 15.26 -0.34 22.99
CA ASP A 204 16.67 -0.24 23.40
C ASP A 204 17.25 -1.56 23.93
N LYS A 205 16.40 -2.39 24.55
CA LYS A 205 16.75 -3.70 25.11
C LYS A 205 16.64 -4.83 24.08
N SER A 206 16.18 -4.53 22.87
CA SER A 206 15.98 -5.53 21.82
C SER A 206 17.29 -5.96 21.16
N GLU A 207 17.28 -7.18 20.64
CA GLU A 207 18.33 -7.69 19.76
C GLU A 207 18.27 -7.11 18.34
N TYR A 208 17.09 -6.60 17.94
CA TYR A 208 16.82 -6.00 16.64
C TYR A 208 17.58 -4.68 16.45
N ARG A 209 18.43 -4.63 15.43
CA ARG A 209 19.32 -3.49 15.15
C ARG A 209 18.54 -2.27 14.68
N TYR A 210 17.73 -2.41 13.64
CA TYR A 210 16.98 -1.31 13.04
C TYR A 210 15.89 -0.80 13.98
N LEU A 211 15.35 -1.66 14.85
CA LEU A 211 14.43 -1.24 15.90
C LEU A 211 15.08 -0.25 16.86
N LYS A 212 16.33 -0.51 17.29
CA LYS A 212 17.10 0.41 18.13
C LYS A 212 17.44 1.71 17.40
N GLU A 213 17.90 1.61 16.15
CA GLU A 213 18.22 2.80 15.34
C GLU A 213 16.99 3.73 15.19
N ASN A 214 15.80 3.17 14.95
CA ASN A 214 14.55 3.95 14.89
C ASN A 214 14.15 4.55 16.23
N ALA A 215 14.35 3.83 17.34
CA ALA A 215 14.07 4.37 18.68
C ALA A 215 14.99 5.58 18.99
N GLU A 216 16.27 5.48 18.66
CA GLU A 216 17.23 6.58 18.80
C GLU A 216 16.85 7.80 17.94
N GLU A 217 16.38 7.58 16.71
CA GLU A 217 15.92 8.66 15.82
C GLU A 217 14.69 9.37 16.37
N ILE A 218 13.68 8.62 16.83
CA ILE A 218 12.47 9.20 17.43
C ILE A 218 12.82 10.01 18.67
N ARG A 219 13.72 9.53 19.53
CA ARG A 219 14.20 10.30 20.70
C ARG A 219 14.83 11.63 20.29
N LYS A 220 15.67 11.65 19.25
CA LYS A 220 16.27 12.90 18.72
C LYS A 220 15.23 13.89 18.19
N ILE A 221 14.09 13.40 17.68
CA ILE A 221 12.99 14.26 17.21
C ILE A 221 12.19 14.83 18.39
N MET A 222 12.15 14.14 19.53
CA MET A 222 11.43 14.57 20.74
C MET A 222 12.20 15.60 21.59
N GLU A 223 13.51 15.77 21.37
CA GLU A 223 14.39 16.77 22.03
C GLU A 223 14.17 18.20 21.48
#